data_AF-A0A528G998-F1
#
_entry.id   AF-A0A528G998-F1
#
_cell.length_a   1.000
_cell.length_b   1.000
_cell.length_c   1.000
_cell.angle_alpha   90.00
_cell.angle_beta   90.00
_cell.angle_gamma   90.00
#
_symmetry.space_group_name_H-M   'P 1'
#
loop_
_entity.id
_entity.type
_entity.pdbx_description
1 polymer ?
#
loop_
_entity_poly.entity_id
_entity_poly.type
_entity_poly.pdbx_seq_one_letter_code
_entity_poly.pdbx_strand_id
1 'polypeptide(L)'
;PNLGDELAELVGDRWVMQNVRIENHYARNSEDHVNLGATATRQTPVRINRLFVDAELRIATGLVEPHFMAGWSGGRKVIAPGVAGHETIRTFHSARFMEDPLAVQCNLAGNPLHEEQL
;
A
#
# COMPACT_ATOMS: atom_id res chain seq x y z
N PRO A 1 3.56 -11.45 6.68
CA PRO A 1 2.34 -12.21 6.30
C PRO A 1 1.60 -12.57 7.57
N ASN A 2 0.28 -12.62 7.52
CA ASN A 2 -0.55 -13.05 8.64
C ASN A 2 -0.97 -14.49 8.32
N LEU A 3 -0.60 -15.44 9.18
CA LEU A 3 -0.77 -16.88 8.94
C LEU A 3 -1.42 -17.53 10.16
N GLY A 4 -2.07 -18.69 9.96
CA GLY A 4 -2.65 -19.47 11.05
C GLY A 4 -3.71 -18.67 11.83
N ASP A 5 -3.57 -18.66 13.15
CA ASP A 5 -4.55 -18.04 14.06
C ASP A 5 -4.70 -16.53 13.84
N GLU A 6 -3.61 -15.81 13.54
CA GLU A 6 -3.67 -14.37 13.24
C GLU A 6 -4.51 -14.08 11.99
N LEU A 7 -4.37 -14.91 10.94
CA LEU A 7 -5.19 -14.76 9.74
C LEU A 7 -6.66 -15.04 10.01
N ALA A 8 -6.94 -16.10 10.78
CA ALA A 8 -8.30 -16.47 11.15
C ALA A 8 -8.98 -15.38 12.00
N GLU A 9 -8.25 -14.78 12.93
CA GLU A 9 -8.72 -13.66 13.76
C GLU A 9 -9.00 -12.42 12.91
N LEU A 10 -8.08 -12.04 12.02
CA LEU A 10 -8.24 -10.86 11.16
C LEU A 10 -9.41 -10.97 10.18
N VAL A 11 -9.63 -12.16 9.60
CA VAL A 11 -10.77 -12.39 8.71
C VAL A 11 -12.07 -12.47 9.50
N GLY A 12 -12.04 -13.07 10.70
CA GLY A 12 -13.16 -13.08 11.64
C GLY A 12 -14.38 -13.91 11.20
N ASP A 13 -14.31 -14.60 10.07
CA ASP A 13 -15.41 -15.37 9.51
C ASP A 13 -14.93 -16.71 8.92
N ARG A 14 -15.44 -17.81 9.47
CA ARG A 14 -15.09 -19.19 9.06
C ARG A 14 -15.55 -19.50 7.63
N TRP A 15 -16.72 -19.02 7.23
CA TRP A 15 -17.22 -19.26 5.88
C TRP A 15 -16.32 -18.56 4.85
N VAL A 16 -15.89 -17.32 5.12
CA VAL A 16 -14.93 -16.61 4.26
C VAL A 16 -13.62 -17.37 4.16
N MET A 17 -13.05 -17.80 5.28
CA MET A 17 -11.79 -18.58 5.31
C MET A 17 -11.85 -19.88 4.48
N GLN A 18 -13.02 -20.49 4.33
CA GLN A 18 -13.20 -21.76 3.63
C GLN A 18 -13.58 -21.61 2.15
N ASN A 19 -14.17 -20.47 1.76
CA ASN A 19 -14.79 -20.30 0.46
C ASN A 19 -14.19 -19.15 -0.38
N VAL A 20 -13.41 -18.27 0.24
CA VAL A 20 -12.77 -17.13 -0.43
C VAL A 20 -11.27 -17.34 -0.49
N ARG A 21 -10.67 -17.07 -1.66
CA ARG A 21 -9.22 -17.08 -1.82
C ARG A 21 -8.62 -15.89 -1.07
N ILE A 22 -7.81 -16.17 -0.06
CA ILE A 22 -7.12 -15.17 0.75
C ILE A 22 -5.62 -15.27 0.47
N GLU A 23 -5.02 -14.18 0.02
CA GLU A 23 -3.62 -14.12 -0.37
C GLU A 23 -2.87 -13.09 0.47
N ASN A 24 -1.74 -13.51 1.04
CA ASN A 24 -0.85 -12.61 1.75
C ASN A 24 0.06 -11.87 0.75
N HIS A 25 0.24 -10.56 0.97
CA HIS A 25 1.21 -9.80 0.19
C HIS A 25 2.64 -9.97 0.73
N TYR A 26 3.58 -10.32 -0.15
CA TYR A 26 5.01 -10.46 0.18
C TYR A 26 5.82 -9.37 -0.52
N ALA A 27 5.95 -8.20 0.10
CA ALA A 27 6.61 -7.03 -0.50
C ALA A 27 8.05 -7.26 -1.00
N ARG A 28 8.77 -8.24 -0.44
CA ARG A 28 10.16 -8.58 -0.80
C ARG A 28 10.27 -9.62 -1.92
N ASN A 29 9.18 -10.27 -2.32
CA ASN A 29 9.20 -11.22 -3.43
C ASN A 29 8.99 -10.48 -4.75
N SER A 30 10.08 -10.07 -5.41
CA SER A 30 10.02 -9.22 -6.61
C SER A 30 9.25 -9.81 -7.79
N GLU A 31 9.16 -11.15 -7.85
CA GLU A 31 8.45 -11.88 -8.92
C GLU A 31 6.93 -11.73 -8.84
N ASP A 32 6.40 -11.33 -7.67
CA ASP A 32 4.97 -11.12 -7.46
C ASP A 32 4.51 -9.70 -7.85
N HIS A 33 5.42 -8.82 -8.28
CA HIS A 33 5.10 -7.42 -8.59
C HIS A 33 5.28 -7.11 -10.07
N VAL A 34 4.30 -6.42 -10.64
CA VAL A 34 4.40 -5.79 -11.95
C VAL A 34 5.15 -4.47 -11.80
N ASN A 35 6.15 -4.24 -12.64
CA ASN A 35 6.81 -2.94 -12.76
C ASN A 35 5.96 -2.02 -13.65
N LEU A 36 5.44 -0.94 -13.06
CA LEU A 36 4.60 0.06 -13.74
C LEU A 36 5.40 1.32 -14.13
N GLY A 37 6.73 1.27 -14.04
CA GLY A 37 7.61 2.39 -14.32
C GLY A 37 7.85 3.26 -13.09
N ALA A 38 7.94 4.57 -13.31
CA ALA A 38 8.14 5.55 -12.24
C ALA A 38 7.11 6.68 -12.34
N THR A 39 6.76 7.27 -11.21
CA THR A 39 5.89 8.44 -11.16
C THR A 39 6.51 9.61 -11.92
N ALA A 40 5.68 10.42 -12.57
CA ALA A 40 6.17 11.55 -13.37
C ALA A 40 6.83 12.64 -12.50
N THR A 41 6.34 12.87 -11.28
CA THR A 41 6.72 14.05 -10.50
C THR A 41 8.01 13.87 -9.73
N ARG A 42 8.16 12.76 -8.98
CA ARG A 42 9.35 12.53 -8.14
C ARG A 42 10.12 11.26 -8.49
N GLN A 43 9.78 10.61 -9.62
CA GLN A 43 10.47 9.42 -10.13
C GLN A 43 10.49 8.26 -9.12
N THR A 44 9.40 8.09 -8.38
CA THR A 44 9.23 6.98 -7.46
C THR A 44 8.99 5.71 -8.26
N PRO A 45 9.82 4.65 -8.10
CA PRO A 45 9.60 3.38 -8.78
C PRO A 45 8.29 2.76 -8.31
N VAL A 46 7.44 2.32 -9.23
CA VAL A 46 6.11 1.77 -8.95
C VAL A 46 6.10 0.28 -9.24
N ARG A 47 6.10 -0.52 -8.18
CA ARG A 47 5.95 -1.98 -8.25
C ARG A 47 4.76 -2.38 -7.42
N ILE A 48 3.75 -3.00 -8.03
CA ILE A 48 2.48 -3.36 -7.36
C ILE A 48 2.20 -4.84 -7.57
N ASN A 49 1.61 -5.49 -6.58
CA ASN A 49 1.28 -6.91 -6.64
C ASN A 49 0.47 -7.25 -7.90
N ARG A 50 0.91 -8.26 -8.63
CA ARG A 50 0.30 -8.70 -9.88
C ARG A 50 -1.15 -9.14 -9.73
N LEU A 51 -1.54 -9.75 -8.61
CA LEU A 51 -2.94 -10.13 -8.37
C LEU A 51 -3.85 -8.89 -8.35
N PHE A 52 -3.35 -7.77 -7.84
CA PHE A 52 -4.08 -6.50 -7.85
C PHE A 52 -4.05 -5.85 -9.24
N VAL A 53 -2.88 -5.82 -9.89
CA VAL A 53 -2.72 -5.22 -11.23
C VAL A 53 -3.50 -5.97 -12.30
N ASP A 54 -3.63 -7.28 -12.23
CA ASP A 54 -4.27 -8.09 -13.29
C ASP A 54 -5.78 -8.27 -13.07
N ALA A 55 -6.30 -7.89 -11.90
CA ALA A 55 -7.74 -8.03 -11.60
C ALA A 55 -8.60 -7.11 -12.50
N GLU A 56 -9.71 -7.62 -13.03
CA GLU A 56 -10.65 -6.84 -13.84
C GLU A 56 -11.33 -5.73 -13.02
N LEU A 57 -11.69 -6.04 -11.77
CA LEU A 57 -12.23 -5.10 -10.80
C LEU A 57 -11.33 -5.08 -9.56
N ARG A 58 -10.97 -3.88 -9.12
CA ARG A 58 -10.12 -3.64 -7.95
C ARG A 58 -10.91 -2.88 -6.91
N ILE A 59 -11.03 -3.45 -5.71
CA ILE A 59 -11.71 -2.84 -4.57
C ILE A 59 -10.69 -2.75 -3.45
N ALA A 60 -10.54 -1.55 -2.88
CA ALA A 60 -9.73 -1.32 -1.69
C ALA A 60 -10.66 -0.95 -0.52
N THR A 61 -10.52 -1.66 0.59
CA THR A 61 -11.23 -1.37 1.83
C THR A 61 -10.21 -1.09 2.93
N GLY A 62 -10.61 -0.31 3.93
CA GLY A 62 -9.73 0.03 5.04
C GLY A 62 -10.29 1.17 5.88
N LEU A 63 -9.62 1.42 7.00
CA LEU A 63 -9.91 2.52 7.90
C LEU A 63 -9.30 3.83 7.38
N VAL A 64 -9.96 4.96 7.67
CA VAL A 64 -9.41 6.31 7.52
C VAL A 64 -9.19 6.89 8.92
N GLU A 65 -7.95 7.23 9.21
CA GLU A 65 -7.50 7.85 10.46
C GLU A 65 -6.35 8.82 10.18
N PRO A 66 -6.10 9.83 11.04
CA PRO A 66 -4.92 10.67 10.93
C PRO A 66 -3.64 9.82 10.89
N HIS A 67 -2.73 10.15 9.97
CA HIS A 67 -1.45 9.48 9.86
C HIS A 67 -0.30 10.48 9.92
N PHE A 68 0.56 10.32 10.93
CA PHE A 68 1.63 11.22 11.33
C PHE A 68 2.50 11.82 10.21
N MET A 69 2.68 11.10 9.09
CA MET A 69 3.48 11.56 7.93
C MET A 69 2.70 11.63 6.61
N ALA A 70 1.58 10.91 6.49
CA ALA A 70 0.91 10.71 5.20
C ALA A 70 -0.39 11.51 5.09
N GLY A 71 -0.63 12.45 6.01
CA GLY A 71 -1.91 13.09 6.20
C GLY A 71 -2.92 12.15 6.85
N TRP A 72 -3.47 11.23 6.04
CA TRP A 72 -4.51 10.27 6.43
C TRP A 72 -4.17 8.86 5.98
N SER A 73 -4.67 7.83 6.66
CA SER A 73 -4.65 6.45 6.18
C SER A 73 -5.73 6.22 5.09
N GLY A 74 -6.01 4.96 4.76
CA GLY A 74 -7.07 4.59 3.82
C GLY A 74 -6.85 5.04 2.36
N GLY A 75 -7.83 4.71 1.53
CA GLY A 75 -7.82 5.00 0.09
C GLY A 75 -6.54 4.52 -0.59
N ARG A 76 -5.84 5.42 -1.27
CA ARG A 76 -4.56 5.16 -1.96
C ARG A 76 -3.51 4.40 -1.11
N LYS A 77 -3.52 4.59 0.22
CA LYS A 77 -2.55 3.96 1.13
C LYS A 77 -2.71 2.44 1.21
N VAL A 78 -3.92 1.93 0.96
CA VAL A 78 -4.22 0.50 0.92
C VAL A 78 -3.53 -0.17 -0.28
N ILE A 79 -3.28 0.59 -1.36
CA ILE A 79 -2.56 0.11 -2.53
C ILE A 79 -1.05 0.25 -2.31
N ALA A 80 -0.60 1.46 -1.96
CA ALA A 80 0.80 1.77 -1.77
C ALA A 80 0.95 2.48 -0.41
N PRO A 81 1.57 1.88 0.62
CA PRO A 81 2.42 0.69 0.58
C PRO A 81 1.70 -0.67 0.63
N GLY A 82 0.37 -0.73 0.84
CA GLY A 82 -0.30 -1.98 1.25
C GLY A 82 -0.06 -3.23 0.39
N VAL A 83 0.01 -3.10 -0.93
CA VAL A 83 0.36 -4.18 -1.88
C VAL A 83 1.53 -3.80 -2.81
N ALA A 84 2.35 -2.86 -2.37
CA ALA A 84 3.51 -2.37 -3.13
C ALA A 84 4.77 -3.20 -2.86
N GLY A 85 5.66 -3.25 -3.86
CA GLY A 85 6.98 -3.84 -3.73
C GLY A 85 7.87 -3.05 -2.78
N HIS A 86 8.83 -3.74 -2.15
CA HIS A 86 9.67 -3.16 -1.10
C HIS A 86 10.44 -1.91 -1.56
N GLU A 87 10.76 -1.81 -2.86
CA GLU A 87 11.48 -0.68 -3.45
C GLU A 87 10.61 0.58 -3.41
N THR A 88 9.38 0.50 -3.93
CA THR A 88 8.35 1.56 -3.85
C THR A 88 8.12 1.99 -2.40
N ILE A 89 7.96 1.02 -1.49
CA ILE A 89 7.74 1.30 -0.06
C ILE A 89 8.91 2.08 0.53
N ARG A 90 10.15 1.64 0.28
CA ARG A 90 11.34 2.29 0.84
C ARG A 90 11.56 3.70 0.27
N THR A 91 11.12 3.98 -0.95
CA THR A 91 11.16 5.34 -1.50
C THR A 91 10.26 6.29 -0.70
N PHE A 92 9.03 5.89 -0.36
CA PHE A 92 8.15 6.72 0.49
C PHE A 92 8.71 6.95 1.90
N HIS A 93 9.48 5.98 2.42
CA HIS A 93 10.10 6.04 3.74
C HIS A 93 11.58 6.44 3.67
N SER A 94 11.97 7.18 2.63
CA SER A 94 13.31 7.75 2.51
C SER A 94 13.38 9.12 3.17
N ALA A 95 14.59 9.55 3.56
CA ALA A 95 14.84 10.89 4.08
C ALA A 95 14.24 11.98 3.16
N ARG A 96 14.39 11.82 1.83
CA ARG A 96 13.83 12.74 0.82
C ARG A 96 12.33 13.00 0.97
N PHE A 97 11.55 12.01 1.40
CA PHE A 97 10.11 12.17 1.63
C PHE A 97 9.79 12.57 3.06
N MET A 98 10.46 11.95 4.04
CA MET A 98 10.13 12.12 5.45
C MET A 98 10.61 13.46 6.03
N GLU A 99 11.59 14.11 5.42
CA GLU A 99 12.08 15.43 5.82
C GLU A 99 11.27 16.59 5.24
N ASP A 100 10.33 16.31 4.31
CA ASP A 100 9.49 17.35 3.72
C ASP A 100 8.58 17.95 4.80
N PRO A 101 8.56 19.29 4.99
CA PRO A 101 7.75 19.93 6.03
C PRO A 101 6.24 19.73 5.84
N LEU A 102 5.79 19.31 4.66
CA LEU A 102 4.39 19.01 4.35
C LEU A 102 4.02 17.54 4.60
N ALA A 103 5.00 16.66 4.89
CA ALA A 103 4.81 15.27 5.28
C ALA A 103 4.38 15.14 6.75
N VAL A 104 3.19 15.67 7.07
CA VAL A 104 2.65 15.73 8.44
C VAL A 104 1.24 15.16 8.53
N GLN A 105 0.77 14.92 9.74
CA GLN A 105 -0.60 14.49 10.03
C GLN A 105 -1.64 15.45 9.46
N CYS A 106 -2.74 14.88 8.99
CA CYS A 106 -3.91 15.57 8.44
C CYS A 106 -3.65 16.47 7.22
N ASN A 107 -2.42 16.56 6.68
CA ASN A 107 -2.11 17.32 5.47
C ASN A 107 -2.00 16.41 4.23
N LEU A 108 -2.84 16.67 3.23
CA LEU A 108 -2.74 16.04 1.90
C LEU A 108 -2.14 16.99 0.85
N ALA A 109 -2.38 18.30 0.99
CA ALA A 109 -1.95 19.29 0.01
C ALA A 109 -0.43 19.46 0.03
N GLY A 110 0.23 19.20 -1.11
CA GLY A 110 1.68 19.27 -1.21
C GLY A 110 2.42 18.16 -0.47
N ASN A 111 1.72 17.23 0.19
CA ASN A 111 2.37 16.15 0.94
C ASN A 111 2.95 15.14 -0.07
N PRO A 112 4.29 14.97 -0.13
CA PRO A 112 4.89 14.13 -1.15
C PRO A 112 4.50 12.65 -1.00
N LEU A 113 4.23 12.19 0.23
CA LEU A 113 3.74 10.83 0.44
C LEU A 113 2.34 10.64 -0.13
N HIS A 114 1.48 11.66 -0.06
CA HIS A 114 0.14 11.57 -0.64
C HIS A 114 0.18 11.64 -2.16
N GLU A 115 0.85 12.64 -2.72
CA GLU A 115 0.83 12.93 -4.16
C GLU A 115 1.41 11.80 -5.00
N GLU A 116 2.44 11.11 -4.51
CA GLU A 116 3.09 10.02 -5.23
C GLU A 116 2.31 8.70 -5.17
N GLN A 117 1.16 8.69 -4.49
CA GLN A 117 0.24 7.54 -4.43
C GLN A 117 -1.04 7.77 -5.27
N LEU A 118 -1.16 8.90 -5.99
CA LEU A 118 -2.28 9.23 -6.88
C LEU A 118 -1.98 8.87 -8.34
#